data_AF-A0A139ADV9-F1
#
_entry.id   AF-A0A139ADV9-F1
#
_cell.length_a   1.000
_cell.length_b   1.000
_cell.length_c   1.000
_cell.angle_alpha   90.00
_cell.angle_beta   90.00
_cell.angle_gamma   90.00
#
_symmetry.space_group_name_H-M   'P 1'
#
loop_
_entity.id
_entity.type
_entity.pdbx_description
1 polymer ?
#
loop_
_entity_poly.entity_id
_entity_poly.type
_entity_poly.pdbx_seq_one_letter_code
_entity_poly.pdbx_strand_id
1 'polypeptide(L)' 'GRKKDKARITALLCSNATGSKCLKPLFIGKSNQLRCFKHKSASWLGFYYKNNKKVWMILEIFLD' A
#
# COMPACT_ATOMS: atom_id res chain seq x y z
N GLY A 1 -31.62 2.10 -1.71
CA GLY A 1 -30.34 2.30 -1.01
C GLY A 1 -29.19 1.77 -1.87
N ARG A 2 -28.05 2.45 -1.93
CA ARG A 2 -26.89 2.03 -2.75
C ARG A 2 -25.92 1.19 -1.93
N LYS A 3 -25.45 0.07 -2.49
CA LYS A 3 -24.46 -0.81 -1.87
C LYS A 3 -23.15 -0.04 -1.69
N LYS A 4 -22.62 -0.01 -0.46
CA LYS A 4 -21.31 0.59 -0.17
C LYS A 4 -20.20 -0.21 -0.83
N ASP A 5 -19.30 0.49 -1.49
CA ASP A 5 -18.04 -0.11 -1.92
C ASP A 5 -17.21 -0.48 -0.69
N LYS A 6 -16.60 -1.67 -0.73
CA LYS A 6 -15.75 -2.23 0.33
C LYS A 6 -14.30 -2.36 -0.14
N ALA A 7 -13.89 -1.61 -1.16
CA ALA A 7 -12.50 -1.47 -1.52
C ALA A 7 -11.68 -1.01 -0.29
N ARG A 8 -10.52 -1.63 -0.09
CA ARG A 8 -9.60 -1.35 1.01
C ARG A 8 -8.19 -1.21 0.46
N ILE A 9 -7.44 -0.30 1.07
CA ILE A 9 -6.00 -0.12 0.92
C ILE A 9 -5.47 0.02 2.35
N THR A 10 -4.40 -0.69 2.66
CA THR A 10 -3.72 -0.62 3.95
C THR A 10 -2.45 0.19 3.78
N ALA A 11 -2.21 1.16 4.66
CA ALA A 11 -0.99 1.96 4.66
C ALA A 11 -0.18 1.64 5.92
N LEU A 12 1.06 1.25 5.73
CA LEU A 12 2.05 1.14 6.80
C LEU A 12 2.84 2.43 6.86
N LEU A 13 2.70 3.13 7.98
CA LEU A 13 3.42 4.35 8.30
C LEU A 13 4.28 4.07 9.53
N CYS A 14 5.53 4.50 9.51
CA CYS A 14 6.44 4.33 10.63
C CYS A 14 7.31 5.57 10.76
N SER A 15 7.30 6.17 11.95
CA SER A 15 8.10 7.34 12.29
C SER A 15 8.56 7.23 13.73
N ASN A 16 9.70 7.83 14.05
CA ASN A 16 10.07 8.06 15.44
C ASN A 16 9.20 9.18 16.06
N ALA A 17 9.19 9.28 17.39
CA ALA A 17 8.39 10.25 18.12
C ALA A 17 8.72 11.71 17.76
N THR A 18 9.97 12.00 17.41
CA THR A 18 10.42 13.35 17.04
C THR A 18 10.14 13.70 15.57
N GLY A 19 9.66 12.76 14.75
CA GLY A 19 9.39 12.97 13.31
C GLY A 19 10.63 13.14 12.43
N SER A 20 11.83 13.08 13.01
CA SER A 20 13.10 13.23 12.29
C SER A 20 13.43 12.03 11.40
N LYS A 21 12.90 10.85 11.72
CA LYS A 21 13.08 9.63 10.93
C LYS A 21 11.72 9.06 10.59
N CYS A 22 11.27 9.33 9.37
CA CYS A 22 10.08 8.75 8.77
C CYS A 22 10.49 7.71 7.73
N LEU A 23 10.03 6.47 7.90
CA LEU A 23 10.17 5.46 6.87
C LEU A 23 9.24 5.80 5.69
N LYS A 24 9.66 5.43 4.49
CA LYS A 24 8.82 5.57 3.29
C LYS A 24 7.54 4.75 3.50
N PRO A 25 6.36 5.32 3.18
CA PRO A 25 5.10 4.64 3.35
C PRO A 25 5.03 3.41 2.44
N LEU A 26 4.47 2.33 2.98
CA LEU A 26 4.17 1.12 2.22
C LEU A 26 2.66 0.97 2.10
N PHE A 27 2.18 0.90 0.85
CA PHE A 27 0.79 0.67 0.54
C PHE A 27 0.56 -0.80 0.19
N ILE A 28 -0.52 -1.36 0.71
CA ILE A 28 -0.94 -2.72 0.41
C ILE A 28 -2.35 -2.65 -0.17
N GLY A 29 -2.53 -3.24 -1.35
CA GLY A 29 -3.83 -3.31 -2.00
C GLY A 29 -4.15 -4.71 -2.52
N LYS A 30 -5.32 -4.85 -3.15
CA LYS A 30 -5.77 -6.13 -3.71
C LYS A 30 -5.19 -6.39 -5.11
N SER A 31 -5.16 -5.35 -5.93
CA SER A 31 -4.68 -5.44 -7.32
C SER A 31 -3.17 -5.38 -7.34
N ASN A 32 -2.51 -6.14 -8.22
CA ASN A 32 -1.07 -6.00 -8.43
C ASN A 32 -0.74 -4.64 -9.08
N GLN A 33 -1.49 -4.28 -10.12
CA GLN A 33 -1.33 -3.02 -10.83
C GLN A 33 -2.51 -2.08 -10.58
N LEU A 34 -2.23 -0.82 -10.26
CA LEU A 34 -3.24 0.21 -10.02
C LEU A 34 -3.73 0.80 -11.34
N ARG A 35 -5.01 0.57 -11.65
CA ARG A 35 -5.63 1.05 -12.90
C ARG A 35 -5.78 2.57 -12.95
N CYS A 36 -6.03 3.21 -11.81
CA CYS A 36 -6.17 4.67 -11.70
C CYS A 36 -4.90 5.43 -12.11
N PHE A 37 -3.72 4.80 -11.97
CA PHE A 37 -2.44 5.39 -12.35
C PHE A 37 -2.01 5.01 -13.77
N LYS A 38 -2.95 4.72 -14.66
CA LYS A 38 -2.66 4.35 -16.07
C LYS A 38 -1.61 3.22 -16.16
N HIS A 39 -1.70 2.25 -15.25
CA HIS A 39 -0.81 1.10 -15.19
C HIS A 39 0.68 1.44 -14.93
N LYS A 40 0.96 2.63 -14.39
CA LYS A 40 2.32 2.99 -13.93
C LYS A 40 2.64 2.25 -12.64
N SER A 41 3.86 1.69 -12.55
CA SER A 41 4.32 0.99 -11.36
C SER A 41 4.41 1.93 -10.16
N ALA A 42 4.21 1.41 -8.95
CA ALA A 42 4.31 2.19 -7.72
C ALA A 42 5.72 2.78 -7.52
N SER A 43 6.75 2.03 -7.91
CA SER A 43 8.13 2.51 -7.91
C SER A 43 8.31 3.74 -8.80
N TRP A 44 7.71 3.74 -10.00
CA TRP A 44 7.72 4.91 -10.90
C TRP A 44 7.02 6.13 -10.27
N LEU A 45 5.98 5.89 -9.47
CA LEU A 45 5.24 6.94 -8.74
C LEU A 45 5.91 7.36 -7.42
N GLY A 46 7.02 6.73 -7.04
CA GLY A 46 7.80 7.09 -5.86
C GLY A 46 7.32 6.52 -4.52
N PHE A 47 6.49 5.46 -4.53
CA PHE A 47 6.04 4.81 -3.29
C PHE A 47 6.17 3.29 -3.34
N TYR A 48 6.24 2.67 -2.16
CA TYR A 48 6.23 1.21 -2.07
C TYR A 48 4.80 0.69 -2.11
N TYR A 49 4.59 -0.33 -2.93
CA TYR A 49 3.30 -1.00 -3.05
C TYR A 49 3.47 -2.51 -3.12
N LYS A 50 2.63 -3.22 -2.39
CA LYS A 50 2.51 -4.69 -2.45
C LYS A 50 1.06 -5.08 -2.62
N ASN A 51 0.81 -6.23 -3.24
CA ASN A 51 -0.55 -6.72 -3.41
C ASN A 51 -0.77 -8.05 -2.69
N ASN A 52 -1.93 -8.18 -2.04
CA ASN A 52 -2.40 -9.43 -1.48
C ASN A 52 -3.93 -9.47 -1.52
N LYS A 53 -4.52 -10.65 -1.75
CA LYS A 53 -5.98 -10.88 -1.78
C LYS A 53 -6.70 -10.37 -0.53
N LYS A 54 -6.07 -10.48 0.64
CA LYS A 54 -6.68 -10.05 1.91
C LYS A 54 -6.46 -8.56 2.23
N VAL A 55 -5.45 -7.92 1.63
CA VAL A 55 -5.07 -6.52 1.90
C VAL A 55 -4.63 -6.30 3.36
N TRP A 56 -3.90 -7.26 3.93
CA TRP A 56 -3.34 -7.18 5.28
C TRP A 56 -1.82 -7.25 5.25
N MET A 57 -1.22 -6.77 6.34
CA MET A 57 0.20 -6.99 6.64
C MET A 57 0.44 -8.49 6.83
N ILE A 58 1.32 -9.07 6.02
CA ILE A 58 1.75 -10.47 6.13
C ILE A 58 3.27 -10.51 6.14
N LEU A 59 3.83 -11.59 6.70
CA LEU A 59 5.28 -11.75 6.80
C LEU A 59 5.98 -11.65 5.43
N GLU A 60 5.40 -12.24 4.38
CA GLU A 60 5.94 -12.24 3.02
C GLU A 60 6.22 -10.84 2.46
N ILE A 61 5.52 -9.81 2.94
CA ILE A 61 5.73 -8.42 2.52
C ILE A 61 7.10 -7.88 2.97
N PHE A 62 7.67 -8.47 4.03
CA PHE A 62 8.94 -8.07 4.65
C PHE A 62 10.10 -9.03 4.38
N LEU A 63 9.87 -10.11 3.64
CA LEU A 63 10.88 -11.12 3.32
C LEU A 63 11.62 -10.86 1.98
N ASP A 64 11.26 -9.78 1.28
CA ASP A 64 11.95 -9.30 0.06
C ASP A 64 13.26 -8.57 0.36
#